data_AF-A0A3N5S9Y0-F1
#
_entry.id   AF-A0A3N5S9Y0-F1
#
_cell.length_a   1.000
_cell.length_b   1.000
_cell.length_c   1.000
_cell.angle_alpha   90.00
_cell.angle_beta   90.00
_cell.angle_gamma   90.00
#
_symmetry.space_group_name_H-M   'P 1'
#
loop_
_entity.id
_entity.type
_entity.pdbx_description
1 polymer ?
#
loop_
_entity_poly.entity_id
_entity_poly.type
_entity_poly.pdbx_seq_one_letter_code
_entity_poly.pdbx_strand_id
1 'polypeptide(L)'
;MDRDTRCVLSWDVVLERTSEALQACLERAPQAKQYYSDAFPVYDTLYYGAPYEMRTDKQETYSVEAVNADLRHYLKRLARKSRCFSRRMQALARNLQLFVYCYNHRQLAKRLFPKYSFHLVDFISLPL
;
A
#
# COMPACT_ATOMS: atom_id res chain seq x y z
N MET A 1 -4.15 1.82 4.28
CA MET A 1 -3.04 2.75 4.56
C MET A 1 -3.48 3.63 5.70
N ASP A 2 -2.62 3.90 6.67
CA ASP A 2 -2.93 4.82 7.74
C ASP A 2 -2.91 6.27 7.23
N ARG A 3 -3.91 7.07 7.58
CA ARG A 3 -4.08 8.42 7.03
C ARG A 3 -3.09 9.41 7.65
N ASP A 4 -2.74 9.23 8.92
CA ASP A 4 -1.88 10.16 9.64
C ASP A 4 -0.41 9.89 9.33
N THR A 5 0.02 8.65 9.53
CA THR A 5 1.41 8.24 9.33
C THR A 5 1.76 7.97 7.89
N ARG A 6 0.75 7.83 7.01
CA ARG A 6 0.92 7.43 5.61
C ARG A 6 1.56 6.04 5.45
N CYS A 7 1.58 5.23 6.51
CA CYS A 7 2.14 3.89 6.45
C CYS A 7 1.17 2.89 5.80
N VAL A 8 1.72 1.90 5.11
CA VAL A 8 0.96 0.75 4.61
C VAL A 8 0.71 -0.20 5.78
N LEU A 9 -0.55 -0.48 6.08
CA LEU A 9 -0.97 -1.30 7.22
C LEU A 9 -1.19 -2.77 6.86
N SER A 10 -1.68 -3.03 5.65
CA SER A 10 -1.88 -4.38 5.10
C SER A 10 -1.76 -4.33 3.58
N TRP A 11 -1.35 -5.44 3.00
CA TRP A 11 -1.17 -5.65 1.57
C TRP A 11 -1.26 -7.16 1.26
N ASP A 12 -1.45 -7.50 -0.01
CA ASP A 12 -1.44 -8.88 -0.48
C ASP A 12 -0.98 -8.98 -1.96
N VAL A 13 -0.56 -10.17 -2.35
CA VAL A 13 -0.30 -10.54 -3.76
C VAL A 13 -1.29 -11.62 -4.15
N VAL A 14 -2.22 -11.25 -5.02
CA VAL A 14 -3.29 -12.14 -5.48
C VAL A 14 -3.26 -12.28 -7.00
N LEU A 15 -3.70 -13.43 -7.51
CA LEU A 15 -3.89 -13.63 -8.95
C LEU A 15 -5.07 -12.81 -9.45
N GLU A 16 -6.16 -12.82 -8.68
CA GLU A 16 -7.41 -12.13 -8.97
C GLU A 16 -7.84 -11.31 -7.76
N ARG A 17 -8.37 -10.11 -8.01
CA ARG A 17 -8.86 -9.20 -6.97
C ARG A 17 -10.31 -9.54 -6.67
N THR A 18 -10.53 -10.59 -5.89
CA THR A 18 -11.87 -10.98 -5.45
C THR A 18 -12.26 -10.23 -4.17
N SER A 19 -13.56 -10.19 -3.87
CA SER A 19 -14.09 -9.57 -2.64
C SER A 19 -13.51 -10.26 -1.40
N GLU A 20 -13.41 -11.59 -1.42
CA GLU A 20 -12.89 -12.40 -0.32
C GLU A 20 -11.41 -12.09 -0.05
N ALA A 21 -10.62 -11.97 -1.12
CA ALA A 21 -9.21 -11.60 -1.00
C ALA A 21 -9.01 -10.20 -0.42
N LEU A 22 -9.85 -9.24 -0.83
CA LEU A 22 -9.81 -7.88 -0.31
C LEU A 22 -10.30 -7.81 1.14
N GLN A 23 -11.36 -8.54 1.49
CA GLN A 23 -11.87 -8.67 2.85
C GLN A 23 -10.81 -9.27 3.79
N ALA A 24 -10.16 -10.38 3.38
CA ALA A 24 -9.08 -10.98 4.17
C ALA A 24 -7.88 -10.03 4.33
N CYS A 25 -7.56 -9.23 3.31
CA CYS A 25 -6.52 -8.22 3.39
C CYS A 25 -6.88 -7.10 4.38
N LEU A 26 -8.14 -6.65 4.37
CA LEU A 26 -8.68 -5.64 5.28
C LEU A 26 -8.62 -6.12 6.73
N GLU A 27 -9.06 -7.35 7.00
CA GLU A 27 -9.12 -7.94 8.35
C GLU A 27 -7.76 -8.16 9.01
N ARG A 28 -6.69 -8.32 8.21
CA ARG A 28 -5.31 -8.38 8.73
C ARG A 28 -4.77 -7.03 9.18
N ALA A 29 -5.37 -5.92 8.74
CA ALA A 29 -4.97 -4.60 9.19
C ALA A 29 -5.54 -4.32 10.59
N PRO A 30 -4.89 -3.45 11.40
CA PRO A 30 -5.54 -2.87 12.56
C PRO A 30 -6.87 -2.21 12.16
N GLN A 31 -7.92 -2.47 12.94
CA GLN A 31 -9.24 -1.92 12.68
C GLN A 31 -9.22 -0.39 12.80
N ALA A 32 -9.76 0.29 11.78
CA ALA A 32 -9.86 1.74 11.76
C ALA A 32 -11.18 2.22 12.37
N LYS A 33 -11.19 3.44 12.89
CA LYS A 33 -12.43 4.13 13.30
C LYS A 33 -13.25 4.64 12.12
N GLN A 34 -12.60 4.83 10.97
CA GLN A 34 -13.19 5.35 9.75
C GLN A 34 -12.41 4.78 8.56
N TYR A 35 -13.13 4.33 7.54
CA TYR A 35 -12.54 3.83 6.31
C TYR A 35 -12.83 4.75 5.13
N TYR A 36 -11.85 4.85 4.23
CA TYR A 36 -11.94 5.58 2.98
C TYR A 36 -11.42 4.71 1.85
N SER A 37 -12.09 4.75 0.70
CA SER A 37 -11.61 4.12 -0.53
C SER A 37 -11.78 5.05 -1.72
N ASP A 38 -11.16 4.67 -2.84
CA ASP A 38 -11.56 5.18 -4.15
C ASP A 38 -12.88 4.53 -4.60
N ALA A 39 -13.39 4.94 -5.76
CA ALA A 39 -14.62 4.42 -6.35
C ALA A 39 -14.43 3.05 -7.06
N PHE A 40 -13.50 2.21 -6.62
CA PHE A 40 -13.39 0.85 -7.16
C PHE A 40 -14.55 -0.02 -6.63
N PRO A 41 -15.40 -0.60 -7.49
CA PRO A 41 -16.70 -1.16 -7.09
C PRO A 41 -16.67 -2.25 -6.01
N VAL A 42 -15.55 -2.97 -5.87
CA VAL A 42 -15.45 -4.05 -4.87
C VAL A 42 -15.38 -3.51 -3.45
N TYR A 43 -14.97 -2.26 -3.24
CA TYR A 43 -14.91 -1.69 -1.88
C TYR A 43 -16.30 -1.49 -1.26
N ASP A 44 -17.35 -1.34 -2.08
CA ASP A 44 -18.73 -1.18 -1.59
C ASP A 44 -19.33 -2.51 -1.08
N THR A 45 -18.70 -3.64 -1.38
CA THR A 45 -19.18 -4.97 -0.97
C THR A 45 -18.47 -5.50 0.27
N LEU A 46 -17.50 -4.77 0.82
CA LEU A 46 -16.71 -5.19 1.97
C LEU A 46 -17.39 -4.87 3.31
N TYR A 47 -17.08 -5.67 4.32
CA TYR A 47 -17.47 -5.42 5.69
C TYR A 47 -16.33 -4.71 6.45
N TYR A 48 -16.58 -3.47 6.87
CA TYR A 48 -15.57 -2.62 7.50
C TYR A 48 -15.61 -2.63 9.03
N GLY A 49 -16.71 -3.04 9.66
CA GLY A 49 -16.86 -2.98 11.12
C GLY A 49 -16.85 -1.56 11.73
N ALA A 50 -16.77 -0.51 10.90
CA ALA A 50 -16.80 0.90 11.26
C ALA A 50 -17.37 1.72 10.08
N PRO A 51 -17.69 3.01 10.25
CA PRO A 51 -18.19 3.82 9.15
C PRO A 51 -17.20 3.85 7.97
N TYR A 52 -17.76 3.71 6.78
CA TYR A 52 -17.05 3.68 5.51
C TYR A 52 -17.58 4.79 4.62
N GLU A 53 -16.65 5.49 3.96
CA GLU A 53 -16.99 6.55 3.02
C GLU A 53 -16.21 6.36 1.71
N MET A 54 -16.95 6.13 0.63
CA MET A 54 -16.41 6.20 -0.71
C MET A 54 -16.11 7.67 -1.04
N ARG A 55 -14.85 7.96 -1.38
CA ARG A 55 -14.45 9.30 -1.82
C ARG A 55 -14.44 9.35 -3.35
N THR A 56 -15.33 10.16 -3.91
CA THR A 56 -15.40 10.43 -5.36
C THR A 56 -14.53 11.61 -5.76
N ASP A 57 -14.10 12.42 -4.80
CA ASP A 57 -13.17 13.51 -4.98
C ASP A 57 -11.72 13.03 -4.87
N LYS A 58 -10.92 13.31 -5.91
CA LYS A 58 -9.48 12.95 -5.96
C LYS A 58 -8.63 13.65 -4.89
N GLN A 59 -9.22 14.52 -4.08
CA GLN A 59 -8.50 15.32 -3.10
C GLN A 59 -7.99 14.49 -1.92
N GLU A 60 -8.61 13.34 -1.64
CA GLU A 60 -8.24 12.50 -0.49
C GLU A 60 -7.47 11.21 -0.86
N THR A 61 -7.40 10.84 -2.15
CA THR A 61 -6.72 9.62 -2.62
C THR A 61 -5.23 9.80 -2.92
N TYR A 62 -4.70 11.04 -2.88
CA TYR A 62 -3.31 11.35 -3.23
C TYR A 62 -2.27 10.49 -2.53
N SER A 63 -2.54 10.08 -1.29
CA SER A 63 -1.60 9.27 -0.52
C SER A 63 -1.50 7.83 -1.03
N VAL A 64 -2.64 7.22 -1.39
CA VAL A 64 -2.66 5.88 -2.00
C VAL A 64 -2.07 5.94 -3.42
N GLU A 65 -2.37 7.00 -4.17
CA GLU A 65 -1.79 7.23 -5.50
C GLU A 65 -0.27 7.42 -5.44
N ALA A 66 0.24 8.15 -4.45
CA ALA A 66 1.68 8.33 -4.23
C ALA A 66 2.38 7.00 -3.91
N VAL A 67 1.82 6.17 -3.01
CA VAL A 67 2.33 4.81 -2.74
C VAL A 67 2.35 3.98 -4.02
N ASN A 68 1.27 4.02 -4.80
CA ASN A 68 1.16 3.28 -6.06
C ASN A 68 2.17 3.76 -7.12
N ALA A 69 2.45 5.06 -7.16
CA ALA A 69 3.48 5.64 -8.01
C ALA A 69 4.88 5.15 -7.60
N ASP A 70 5.18 5.17 -6.29
CA ASP A 70 6.44 4.64 -5.76
C ASP A 70 6.59 3.13 -6.03
N LEU A 71 5.53 2.35 -5.81
CA LEU A 71 5.52 0.92 -6.13
C LEU A 71 5.92 0.68 -7.60
N ARG A 72 5.32 1.42 -8.54
CA ARG A 72 5.65 1.30 -9.98
C ARG A 72 7.03 1.86 -10.32
N HIS A 73 7.51 2.83 -9.55
CA HIS A 73 8.85 3.40 -9.72
C HIS A 73 9.93 2.36 -9.36
N TYR A 74 9.85 1.79 -8.15
CA TYR A 74 10.86 0.87 -7.61
C TYR A 74 10.67 -0.57 -8.10
N LEU A 75 9.43 -1.04 -8.27
CA LEU A 75 9.11 -2.36 -8.81
C LEU A 75 8.62 -2.23 -10.26
N LYS A 76 9.54 -1.98 -11.19
CA LYS A 76 9.23 -1.77 -12.62
C LYS A 76 8.35 -2.84 -13.26
N ARG A 77 8.32 -4.06 -12.70
CA ARG A 77 7.39 -5.11 -13.14
C ARG A 77 5.92 -4.74 -12.97
N LEU A 78 5.56 -4.02 -11.91
CA LEU A 78 4.20 -3.54 -11.67
C LEU A 78 3.81 -2.39 -12.62
N ALA A 79 4.79 -1.75 -13.26
CA ALA A 79 4.56 -0.73 -14.29
C ALA A 79 4.43 -1.31 -15.71
N ARG A 80 4.97 -2.52 -15.97
CA ARG A 80 5.06 -3.12 -17.32
C ARG A 80 4.52 -4.54 -17.35
N LYS A 81 3.21 -4.68 -17.11
CA LYS A 81 2.49 -5.96 -17.02
C LYS A 81 2.78 -6.93 -18.16
N SER A 82 2.94 -6.44 -19.40
CA SER A 82 3.18 -7.27 -20.58
C SER A 82 4.64 -7.66 -20.83
N ARG A 83 5.62 -7.01 -20.18
CA ARG A 83 7.05 -7.21 -20.45
C ARG A 83 7.82 -7.82 -19.30
N CYS A 84 7.33 -7.65 -18.07
CA CYS A 84 8.01 -8.07 -16.86
C CYS A 84 7.04 -8.86 -15.98
N PHE A 85 7.22 -10.18 -15.89
CA PHE A 85 6.39 -11.06 -15.07
C PHE A 85 7.18 -11.72 -13.95
N SER A 86 6.49 -12.06 -12.86
CA SER A 86 7.07 -12.85 -11.77
C SER A 86 6.84 -14.32 -12.08
N ARG A 87 7.91 -15.13 -12.15
CA ARG A 87 7.78 -16.59 -12.35
C ARG A 87 7.13 -17.30 -11.16
N ARG A 88 7.17 -16.68 -9.98
CA ARG A 88 6.57 -17.19 -8.73
C ARG A 88 5.93 -16.04 -7.96
N MET A 89 4.71 -16.23 -7.47
CA MET A 89 4.01 -15.24 -6.62
C MET A 89 4.81 -14.92 -5.36
N GLN A 90 5.44 -15.92 -4.75
CA GLN A 90 6.29 -15.76 -3.56
C GLN A 90 7.41 -14.74 -3.77
N ALA A 91 8.01 -14.69 -4.97
CA ALA A 91 9.04 -13.71 -5.28
C ALA A 91 8.48 -12.29 -5.37
N LEU A 92 7.25 -12.13 -5.89
CA LEU A 92 6.56 -10.84 -5.87
C LEU A 92 6.20 -10.42 -4.45
N ALA A 93 5.71 -11.35 -3.63
CA ALA A 93 5.37 -11.10 -2.24
C ALA A 93 6.60 -10.65 -1.43
N ARG A 94 7.75 -11.31 -1.57
CA ARG A 94 9.00 -10.89 -0.91
C ARG A 94 9.45 -9.48 -1.33
N ASN A 95 9.32 -9.14 -2.61
CA ASN A 95 9.66 -7.81 -3.10
C ASN A 95 8.70 -6.73 -2.56
N LEU A 96 7.40 -7.03 -2.47
CA LEU A 96 6.43 -6.13 -1.84
C LEU A 96 6.68 -5.99 -0.34
N GLN A 97 7.03 -7.09 0.34
CA GLN A 97 7.39 -7.06 1.76
C GLN A 97 8.56 -6.12 2.03
N LEU A 98 9.64 -6.25 1.26
CA LEU A 98 10.80 -5.36 1.36
C LEU A 98 10.41 -3.90 1.04
N PHE A 99 9.65 -3.69 -0.03
CA PHE A 99 9.17 -2.35 -0.37
C PHE A 99 8.36 -1.73 0.76
N VAL A 100 7.38 -2.45 1.32
CA VAL A 100 6.50 -1.97 2.38
C VAL A 100 7.31 -1.65 3.65
N TYR A 101 8.27 -2.52 3.99
CA TYR A 101 9.20 -2.27 5.09
C TYR A 101 9.96 -0.95 4.91
N CYS A 102 10.66 -0.78 3.78
CA CYS A 102 11.44 0.43 3.51
C CYS A 102 10.54 1.68 3.39
N TYR A 103 9.38 1.54 2.76
CA TYR A 103 8.42 2.62 2.59
C TYR A 103 7.93 3.14 3.93
N ASN A 104 7.51 2.24 4.84
CA ASN A 104 7.01 2.62 6.15
C ASN A 104 8.10 3.29 6.99
N HIS A 105 9.33 2.75 7.01
CA HIS A 105 10.45 3.41 7.70
C HIS A 105 10.71 4.81 7.16
N ARG A 106 10.66 4.99 5.83
CA ARG A 106 10.77 6.31 5.20
C ARG A 106 9.65 7.27 5.63
N GLN A 107 8.40 6.81 5.73
CA GLN A 107 7.30 7.67 6.19
C GLN A 107 7.48 8.12 7.63
N LEU A 108 7.90 7.22 8.51
CA LEU A 108 8.21 7.55 9.90
C LEU A 108 9.38 8.53 10.00
N ALA A 109 10.46 8.32 9.24
CA ALA A 109 11.60 9.23 9.19
C ALA A 109 11.22 10.63 8.69
N LYS A 110 10.40 10.73 7.63
CA LYS A 110 9.87 12.01 7.13
C LYS A 110 9.05 12.75 8.17
N ARG A 111 8.32 12.04 9.03
CA ARG A 111 7.55 12.66 10.12
C ARG A 111 8.45 13.18 11.24
N LEU A 112 9.48 12.42 11.60
CA LEU A 112 10.46 12.82 12.63
C LEU A 112 11.36 13.97 12.14
N PHE A 113 11.70 13.98 10.85
CA PHE A 113 12.67 14.89 10.26
C PHE A 113 12.13 15.54 8.97
N PRO A 114 11.10 16.40 9.06
CA PRO A 114 10.38 16.92 7.89
C PRO A 114 11.20 17.81 6.96
N LYS A 115 12.34 18.33 7.43
CA LYS A 115 13.27 19.15 6.62
C LYS A 115 14.22 18.32 5.76
N TYR A 116 14.28 17.00 5.98
CA TYR A 116 15.21 16.11 5.31
C TYR A 116 14.54 15.38 4.15
N SER A 117 15.30 15.15 3.08
CA SER A 117 14.90 14.26 2.00
C SER A 117 15.36 12.84 2.31
N PHE A 118 14.49 11.87 2.06
CA PHE A 118 14.77 10.46 2.25
C PHE A 118 14.37 9.68 0.99
N HIS A 119 15.28 8.84 0.49
CA HIS A 119 15.04 7.91 -0.59
C HIS A 119 14.66 6.54 -0.02
N LEU A 120 13.96 5.72 -0.82
CA LEU A 120 13.53 4.40 -0.34
C LEU A 120 14.74 3.47 -0.10
N VAL A 121 15.80 3.64 -0.90
CA VAL A 121 17.03 2.84 -0.83
C VAL A 121 17.81 3.04 0.46
N ASP A 122 17.64 4.18 1.13
CA ASP A 122 18.29 4.49 2.40
C ASP A 122 17.85 3.53 3.53
N PHE A 123 16.77 2.78 3.32
CA PHE A 123 16.17 1.85 4.29
C PHE A 123 16.31 0.37 3.91
N ILE A 124 17.13 0.05 2.89
CA ILE A 124 17.37 -1.36 2.49
C ILE A 124 18.25 -2.10 3.51
N SER A 125 19.05 -1.36 4.27
CA SER A 125 19.99 -1.90 5.25
C SER A 125 19.99 -1.00 6.47
N LEU A 126 19.11 -1.29 7.44
CA LEU A 126 19.35 -0.88 8.82
C LEU A 126 20.29 -1.93 9.42
N PRO A 127 21.40 -1.53 10.07
CA PRO A 127 22.20 -2.49 10.83
C PRO A 127 21.29 -3.10 11.90
N LEU A 128 21.29 -4.45 11.94
CA LEU A 128 20.65 -5.23 13.01
C LEU A 128 21.22 -4.85 14.38
#